data_AF-A0AAW4YET4-F1
#
_entry.id   AF-A0AAW4YET4-F1
#
_cell.length_a   1.000
_cell.length_b   1.000
_cell.length_c   1.000
_cell.angle_alpha   90.00
_cell.angle_beta   90.00
_cell.angle_gamma   90.00
#
_symmetry.space_group_name_H-M   'P 1'
#
loop_
_entity.id
_entity.type
_entity.pdbx_description
1 polymer ?
#
loop_
_entity_poly.entity_id
_entity_poly.type
_entity_poly.pdbx_seq_one_letter_code
_entity_poly.pdbx_strand_id
1 'polypeptide(L)'
;DLKLPDHHSSIISYNGSKTIHMPNEEVQVSKPIGKQDFDEIVDYCRDRGFFVLTYHDGQIIYDSEHEYMNIEAELTGLPMKRVDDIKAYIQDNVPKVMGVDYVSNITEARIDLNGVFNDNVDATTSKPFFLEFMAKDVSKGNAIKALC
;
A
#
# COMPACT_ATOMS: atom_id res chain seq x y z
N ASP A 1 25.08 -31.78 -1.52
CA ASP A 1 23.71 -32.21 -1.17
C ASP A 1 23.26 -31.63 0.15
N LEU A 2 22.52 -30.52 0.10
CA LEU A 2 21.74 -30.03 1.25
C LEU A 2 20.29 -30.50 1.09
N LYS A 3 19.86 -31.34 2.03
CA LYS A 3 18.49 -31.84 2.16
C LYS A 3 17.58 -30.69 2.58
N LEU A 4 16.71 -30.22 1.68
CA LEU A 4 15.69 -29.19 1.93
C LEU A 4 14.24 -29.62 1.59
N PRO A 5 13.68 -30.78 2.03
CA PRO A 5 12.24 -31.01 1.90
C PRO A 5 11.41 -30.86 3.20
N ASP A 6 12.01 -30.62 4.37
CA ASP A 6 11.25 -30.65 5.64
C ASP A 6 10.98 -29.28 6.31
N HIS A 7 11.26 -28.18 5.62
CA HIS A 7 10.84 -26.86 6.08
C HIS A 7 10.01 -26.19 5.01
N HIS A 8 8.76 -25.87 5.37
CA HIS A 8 7.84 -25.00 4.64
C HIS A 8 8.48 -23.60 4.55
N SER A 9 9.48 -23.47 3.69
CA SER A 9 10.23 -22.24 3.48
C SER A 9 9.64 -21.53 2.27
N SER A 10 8.69 -20.63 2.52
CA SER A 10 8.13 -19.75 1.50
C SER A 10 9.05 -18.54 1.33
N ILE A 11 9.60 -18.38 0.14
CA ILE A 11 10.28 -17.16 -0.27
C ILE A 11 9.19 -16.16 -0.69
N ILE A 12 8.95 -15.16 0.16
CA ILE A 12 8.05 -14.04 -0.14
C ILE A 12 8.87 -13.05 -0.97
N SER A 13 8.69 -13.07 -2.29
CA SER A 13 9.23 -12.04 -3.18
C SER A 13 8.09 -11.17 -3.69
N TYR A 14 8.22 -9.86 -3.48
CA TYR A 14 7.35 -8.80 -4.00
C TYR A 14 5.85 -9.00 -3.80
N ASN A 15 5.30 -8.74 -2.60
CA ASN A 15 3.85 -8.55 -2.38
C ASN A 15 2.94 -9.39 -3.32
N GLY A 16 3.25 -10.69 -3.47
CA GLY A 16 2.42 -11.73 -4.07
C GLY A 16 1.95 -11.61 -5.53
N SER A 17 2.47 -10.74 -6.42
CA SER A 17 1.80 -10.57 -7.74
C SER A 17 1.93 -11.72 -8.75
N LYS A 18 2.63 -12.82 -8.42
CA LYS A 18 2.50 -14.08 -9.18
C LYS A 18 2.98 -15.29 -8.38
N THR A 19 2.06 -15.99 -7.72
CA THR A 19 2.30 -17.37 -7.27
C THR A 19 1.65 -18.33 -8.26
N ILE A 20 2.49 -19.16 -8.87
CA ILE A 20 2.11 -20.26 -9.75
C ILE A 20 1.52 -21.37 -8.86
N HIS A 21 0.22 -21.60 -9.07
CA HIS A 21 -0.67 -22.69 -8.63
C HIS A 21 -0.26 -23.62 -7.47
N MET A 22 -1.06 -23.57 -6.38
CA MET A 22 -1.45 -24.71 -5.54
C MET A 22 -2.95 -24.57 -5.14
N PRO A 23 -3.69 -25.67 -4.94
CA PRO A 23 -5.05 -25.79 -5.47
C PRO A 23 -6.19 -25.34 -4.53
N ASN A 24 -5.97 -24.47 -3.54
CA ASN A 24 -7.05 -24.00 -2.65
C ASN A 24 -6.72 -22.70 -1.87
N GLU A 25 -5.96 -21.78 -2.48
CA GLU A 25 -5.82 -20.43 -1.94
C GLU A 25 -6.85 -19.53 -2.63
N GLU A 26 -7.96 -19.25 -1.94
CA GLU A 26 -8.72 -18.02 -2.19
C GLU A 26 -7.72 -16.87 -2.03
N VAL A 27 -7.16 -16.42 -3.16
CA VAL A 27 -6.59 -15.09 -3.29
C VAL A 27 -7.74 -14.16 -2.94
N GLN A 28 -7.82 -13.73 -1.69
CA GLN A 28 -8.74 -12.67 -1.27
C GLN A 28 -8.36 -11.45 -2.09
N VAL A 29 -9.08 -11.25 -3.18
CA VAL A 29 -8.92 -10.14 -4.11
C VAL A 29 -9.08 -8.88 -3.27
N SER A 30 -7.98 -8.22 -2.92
CA SER A 30 -8.06 -6.89 -2.32
C SER A 30 -8.78 -6.02 -3.34
N LYS A 31 -9.89 -5.40 -2.95
CA LYS A 31 -10.50 -4.38 -3.81
C LYS A 31 -9.47 -3.28 -4.03
N PRO A 32 -9.20 -2.89 -5.28
CA PRO A 32 -8.26 -1.81 -5.53
C PRO A 32 -8.93 -0.46 -5.22
N ILE A 33 -8.12 0.54 -4.95
CA ILE A 33 -8.54 1.94 -4.84
C ILE A 33 -8.94 2.42 -6.25
N GLY A 34 -10.16 2.93 -6.38
CA GLY A 34 -10.65 3.52 -7.62
C GLY A 34 -10.03 4.90 -7.88
N LYS A 35 -10.09 5.36 -9.13
CA LYS A 35 -9.52 6.66 -9.54
C LYS A 35 -10.02 7.85 -8.70
N GLN A 36 -11.31 7.91 -8.38
CA GLN A 36 -11.86 8.99 -7.56
C GLN A 36 -11.26 8.98 -6.14
N ASP A 37 -11.31 7.84 -5.46
CA ASP A 37 -10.73 7.69 -4.13
C ASP A 37 -9.22 7.98 -4.13
N PHE A 38 -8.50 7.52 -5.17
CA PHE A 38 -7.09 7.83 -5.37
C PHE A 38 -6.85 9.35 -5.36
N ASP A 39 -7.61 10.08 -6.18
CA ASP A 39 -7.47 11.52 -6.31
C ASP A 39 -7.77 12.29 -5.02
N GLU A 40 -8.77 11.84 -4.26
CA GLU A 40 -9.12 12.38 -2.95
C GLU A 40 -8.00 12.13 -1.91
N ILE A 41 -7.41 10.93 -1.92
CA ILE A 41 -6.28 10.59 -1.03
C ILE A 41 -5.06 11.45 -1.37
N VAL A 42 -4.76 11.64 -2.66
CA VAL A 42 -3.63 12.47 -3.07
C VAL A 42 -3.83 13.92 -2.62
N ASP A 43 -5.03 14.48 -2.79
CA ASP A 43 -5.33 15.84 -2.33
C ASP A 43 -5.20 15.96 -0.80
N TYR A 44 -5.74 15.00 -0.05
CA TYR A 44 -5.60 14.95 1.41
C TYR A 44 -4.14 14.96 1.87
N CYS A 45 -3.30 14.17 1.22
CA CYS A 45 -1.88 14.09 1.53
C CYS A 45 -1.14 15.39 1.16
N ARG A 46 -1.43 15.96 -0.01
CA ARG A 46 -0.84 17.23 -0.47
C ARG A 46 -1.19 18.40 0.45
N ASP A 47 -2.44 18.47 0.91
CA ASP A 47 -2.89 19.49 1.86
C ASP A 47 -2.13 19.44 3.21
N ARG A 48 -1.58 18.27 3.54
CA ARG A 48 -0.75 18.04 4.74
C ARG A 48 0.75 18.06 4.47
N GLY A 49 1.16 18.24 3.21
CA GLY A 49 2.57 18.20 2.81
C GLY A 49 3.19 16.80 2.81
N PHE A 50 2.39 15.74 2.82
CA PHE A 50 2.89 14.37 2.80
C PHE A 50 3.44 14.01 1.42
N PHE A 51 4.55 13.28 1.41
CA PHE A 51 5.00 12.61 0.20
C PHE A 51 4.05 11.47 -0.15
N VAL A 52 3.67 11.38 -1.41
CA VAL A 52 2.72 10.37 -1.89
C VAL A 52 3.42 9.39 -2.81
N LEU A 53 3.18 8.10 -2.59
CA LEU A 53 3.51 7.06 -3.55
C LEU A 53 2.35 6.08 -3.77
N THR A 54 2.38 5.42 -4.93
CA THR A 54 1.55 4.26 -5.25
C THR A 54 2.32 3.28 -6.15
N TYR A 55 1.68 2.21 -6.60
CA TYR A 55 2.28 1.18 -7.42
C TYR A 55 1.58 1.08 -8.77
N HIS A 56 2.36 1.10 -9.84
CA HIS A 56 1.87 0.92 -11.21
C HIS A 56 2.93 0.20 -12.03
N ASP A 57 2.53 -0.81 -12.81
CA ASP A 57 3.42 -1.61 -13.69
C ASP A 57 4.70 -2.15 -13.01
N GLY A 58 4.59 -2.56 -11.74
CA GLY A 58 5.73 -3.08 -10.98
C GLY A 58 6.76 -2.01 -10.60
N GLN A 59 6.35 -0.74 -10.55
CA GLN A 59 7.18 0.39 -10.12
C GLN A 59 6.48 1.17 -9.01
N ILE A 60 7.26 1.84 -8.17
CA ILE A 60 6.77 2.86 -7.23
C ILE A 60 6.65 4.19 -7.99
N ILE A 61 5.45 4.74 -8.06
CA ILE A 61 5.17 6.01 -8.74
C ILE A 61 5.04 7.13 -7.72
N TYR A 62 5.64 8.28 -7.99
CA TYR A 62 5.64 9.46 -7.13
C TYR A 62 5.89 10.73 -7.96
N ASP A 63 5.58 11.91 -7.43
CA ASP A 63 5.73 13.21 -8.12
C ASP A 63 6.45 14.30 -7.31
N SER A 64 6.73 14.05 -6.04
CA SER A 64 7.38 14.98 -5.10
C SER A 64 8.66 14.39 -4.48
N GLU A 65 9.32 15.11 -3.59
CA GLU A 65 10.53 14.64 -2.89
C GLU A 65 10.32 14.73 -1.38
N HIS A 66 10.93 13.81 -0.66
CA HIS A 66 10.97 13.80 0.81
C HIS A 66 12.16 12.95 1.27
N GLU A 67 12.75 13.23 2.42
CA GLU A 67 13.92 12.48 2.92
C GLU A 67 13.65 10.97 3.11
N TYR A 68 12.39 10.59 3.32
CA TYR A 68 11.94 9.21 3.49
C TYR A 68 11.45 8.54 2.19
N MET A 69 11.54 9.21 1.04
CA MET A 69 10.96 8.72 -0.22
C MET A 69 11.50 7.35 -0.67
N ASN A 70 12.76 7.05 -0.36
CA ASN A 70 13.43 5.82 -0.81
C ASN A 70 13.17 4.61 0.10
N ILE A 71 12.62 4.79 1.30
CA ILE A 71 12.48 3.71 2.29
C ILE A 71 11.68 2.54 1.71
N GLU A 72 10.58 2.83 1.01
CA GLU A 72 9.74 1.78 0.43
C GLU A 72 10.46 1.00 -0.70
N ALA A 73 11.25 1.70 -1.52
CA ALA A 73 12.03 1.07 -2.57
C ALA A 73 13.15 0.20 -2.01
N GLU A 74 13.82 0.64 -0.95
CA GLU A 74 14.86 -0.13 -0.25
C GLU A 74 14.29 -1.39 0.40
N LEU A 75 13.07 -1.33 0.94
CA LEU A 75 12.40 -2.47 1.57
C LEU A 75 11.88 -3.50 0.56
N THR A 76 11.32 -3.03 -0.56
CA THR A 76 10.66 -3.90 -1.54
C THR A 76 11.57 -4.33 -2.68
N GLY A 77 12.64 -3.58 -2.96
CA GLY A 77 13.48 -3.74 -4.15
C GLY A 77 12.84 -3.20 -5.44
N LEU A 78 11.67 -2.56 -5.37
CA LEU A 78 10.98 -2.05 -6.55
C LEU A 78 11.65 -0.78 -7.09
N PRO A 79 11.76 -0.63 -8.42
CA PRO A 79 12.26 0.60 -9.01
C PRO A 79 11.28 1.75 -8.79
N MET A 80 11.81 2.95 -8.56
CA MET A 80 11.01 4.17 -8.43
C MET A 80 10.96 4.92 -9.77
N LYS A 81 9.79 5.49 -10.09
CA LYS A 81 9.55 6.31 -11.28
C LYS A 81 8.90 7.63 -10.87
N ARG A 82 9.64 8.73 -11.06
CA ARG A 82 9.10 10.08 -10.93
C ARG A 82 8.21 10.41 -12.12
N VAL A 83 7.07 11.04 -11.87
CA VAL A 83 6.17 11.58 -12.88
C VAL A 83 5.89 13.06 -12.59
N ASP A 84 5.34 13.79 -13.56
CA ASP A 84 5.08 15.23 -13.39
C ASP A 84 3.91 15.51 -12.43
N ASP A 85 2.83 14.72 -12.54
CA ASP A 85 1.70 14.73 -11.62
C ASP A 85 1.15 13.31 -11.48
N ILE A 86 1.16 12.77 -10.26
CA ILE A 86 0.70 11.41 -10.00
C ILE A 86 -0.79 11.22 -10.30
N LYS A 87 -1.62 12.26 -10.14
CA LYS A 87 -3.05 12.24 -10.49
C LYS A 87 -3.27 12.22 -12.00
N ALA A 88 -2.41 12.88 -12.77
CA ALA A 88 -2.48 12.82 -14.23
C ALA A 88 -1.96 11.47 -14.76
N TYR A 89 -0.93 10.91 -14.13
CA TYR A 89 -0.33 9.65 -14.54
C TYR A 89 -1.20 8.43 -14.23
N ILE A 90 -1.76 8.36 -13.02
CA ILE A 90 -2.60 7.23 -12.58
C ILE A 90 -4.04 7.47 -13.04
N GLN A 91 -4.45 6.71 -14.05
CA GLN A 91 -5.84 6.68 -14.55
C GLN A 91 -6.56 5.36 -14.22
N ASP A 92 -5.81 4.32 -13.88
CA ASP A 92 -6.31 3.00 -13.50
C ASP A 92 -6.43 2.83 -11.98
N ASN A 93 -7.08 1.75 -11.55
CA ASN A 93 -7.17 1.41 -10.15
C ASN A 93 -5.81 0.95 -9.60
N VAL A 94 -5.51 1.30 -8.35
CA VAL A 94 -4.24 0.95 -7.70
C VAL A 94 -4.47 0.09 -6.45
N PRO A 95 -3.51 -0.77 -6.06
CA PRO A 95 -3.70 -1.64 -4.91
C PRO A 95 -3.73 -0.89 -3.57
N LYS A 96 -2.95 0.19 -3.45
CA LYS A 96 -2.86 1.04 -2.25
C LYS A 96 -2.23 2.39 -2.58
N VAL A 97 -2.43 3.36 -1.70
CA VAL A 97 -1.75 4.67 -1.71
C VAL A 97 -1.04 4.86 -0.37
N MET A 98 0.14 5.46 -0.36
CA MET A 98 0.87 5.74 0.88
C MET A 98 1.21 7.22 0.98
N GLY A 99 0.85 7.83 2.10
CA GLY A 99 1.39 9.10 2.58
C GLY A 99 2.59 8.83 3.47
N VAL A 100 3.65 9.61 3.30
CA VAL A 100 4.91 9.50 4.05
C VAL A 100 5.31 10.87 4.56
N ASP A 101 5.61 10.95 5.85
CA ASP A 101 6.07 12.16 6.52
C ASP A 101 6.69 11.80 7.88
N TYR A 102 7.12 12.79 8.64
CA TYR A 102 7.56 12.65 10.02
C TYR A 102 6.49 12.00 10.91
N VAL A 103 6.97 11.23 11.89
CA VAL A 103 6.13 10.42 12.78
C VAL A 103 5.04 11.23 13.50
N SER A 104 5.35 12.47 13.92
CA SER A 104 4.37 13.35 14.56
C SER A 104 3.17 13.63 13.65
N ASN A 105 3.43 13.94 12.38
CA ASN A 105 2.41 14.37 11.44
C ASN A 105 1.55 13.17 11.00
N ILE A 106 2.19 12.02 10.78
CA ILE A 106 1.48 10.76 10.50
C ILE A 106 0.64 10.32 11.70
N THR A 107 1.13 10.49 12.94
CA THR A 107 0.38 10.15 14.15
C THR A 107 -0.84 11.04 14.31
N GLU A 108 -0.71 12.35 14.07
CA GLU A 108 -1.83 13.31 14.08
C GLU A 108 -2.87 12.93 13.03
N ALA A 109 -2.46 12.75 11.77
CA ALA A 109 -3.35 12.33 10.68
C ALA A 109 -4.05 11.00 10.99
N ARG A 110 -3.34 10.05 11.61
CA ARG A 110 -3.89 8.76 12.02
C ARG A 110 -5.01 8.91 13.06
N ILE A 111 -4.82 9.80 14.04
CA ILE A 111 -5.82 10.10 15.07
C ILE A 111 -7.04 10.76 14.44
N ASP A 112 -6.83 11.75 13.56
CA ASP A 112 -7.91 12.48 12.88
C ASP A 112 -8.79 11.56 12.02
N LEU A 113 -8.16 10.65 11.27
CA LEU A 113 -8.87 9.68 10.43
C LEU A 113 -9.56 8.58 11.25
N ASN A 114 -9.04 8.27 12.44
CA ASN A 114 -9.56 7.21 13.31
C ASN A 114 -9.83 5.87 12.56
N GLY A 115 -8.93 5.49 11.64
CA GLY A 115 -9.05 4.26 10.87
C GLY A 115 -9.80 4.36 9.55
N VAL A 116 -10.54 5.44 9.29
CA VAL A 116 -11.44 5.56 8.14
C VAL A 116 -11.14 6.86 7.38
N PHE A 117 -10.89 6.75 6.08
CA PHE A 117 -10.72 7.94 5.23
C PHE A 117 -12.06 8.40 4.65
N ASN A 118 -12.82 7.48 4.07
CA ASN A 118 -14.18 7.72 3.59
C ASN A 118 -14.99 6.41 3.67
N ASP A 119 -16.18 6.37 3.07
CA ASP A 119 -17.05 5.19 3.12
C ASP A 119 -16.43 3.94 2.49
N ASN A 120 -15.47 4.10 1.58
CA ASN A 120 -14.86 3.05 0.75
C ASN A 120 -13.38 2.79 1.06
N VAL A 121 -12.74 3.61 1.90
CA VAL A 121 -11.29 3.57 2.13
C VAL A 121 -10.98 3.56 3.62
N ASP A 122 -10.22 2.56 4.04
CA ASP A 122 -9.61 2.50 5.36
C ASP A 122 -8.21 3.13 5.30
N ALA A 123 -7.83 3.80 6.40
CA ALA A 123 -6.46 4.24 6.62
C ALA A 123 -5.81 3.31 7.65
N THR A 124 -4.50 3.12 7.60
CA THR A 124 -3.72 2.37 8.61
C THR A 124 -2.26 2.80 8.62
N THR A 125 -1.47 2.30 9.58
CA THR A 125 -0.04 2.56 9.70
C THR A 125 0.69 1.25 9.96
N SER A 126 1.61 0.83 9.09
CA SER A 126 2.51 -0.31 9.36
C SER A 126 3.84 0.10 9.98
N LYS A 127 4.29 1.32 9.69
CA LYS A 127 5.46 1.99 10.23
C LYS A 127 5.06 3.39 10.69
N PRO A 128 5.75 3.96 11.68
CA PRO A 128 5.32 5.22 12.29
C PRO A 128 5.35 6.43 11.35
N PHE A 129 6.04 6.33 10.22
CA PHE A 129 6.16 7.36 9.17
C PHE A 129 5.34 7.04 7.91
N PHE A 130 4.53 5.98 7.91
CA PHE A 130 3.68 5.58 6.79
C PHE A 130 2.20 5.62 7.18
N LEU A 131 1.42 6.36 6.41
CA LEU A 131 -0.04 6.31 6.40
C LEU A 131 -0.50 5.61 5.12
N GLU A 132 -1.07 4.42 5.26
CA GLU A 132 -1.49 3.57 4.14
C GLU A 132 -3.00 3.63 3.96
N PHE A 133 -3.43 3.84 2.72
CA PHE A 133 -4.83 3.87 2.31
C PHE A 133 -5.13 2.66 1.44
N MET A 134 -6.15 1.91 1.82
CA MET A 134 -6.58 0.68 1.17
C MET A 134 -8.10 0.66 1.11
N ALA A 135 -8.67 -0.03 0.11
CA ALA A 135 -10.11 -0.17 0.06
C ALA A 135 -10.61 -0.84 1.35
N LYS A 136 -11.78 -0.40 1.80
CA LYS A 136 -12.44 -0.91 2.98
C LYS A 136 -12.68 -2.42 2.87
N ASP A 137 -12.71 -3.08 4.03
CA ASP A 137 -12.77 -4.54 4.19
C ASP A 137 -11.50 -5.29 3.75
N VAL A 138 -10.46 -4.58 3.32
CA VAL A 138 -9.11 -5.15 3.17
C VAL A 138 -8.38 -5.08 4.51
N SER A 139 -8.90 -5.80 5.52
CA SER A 139 -8.19 -5.99 6.78
C SER A 139 -8.00 -7.48 7.07
N LYS A 140 -6.81 -7.80 7.60
CA LYS A 140 -6.43 -9.12 8.13
C LYS A 140 -7.38 -9.64 9.23
N GLY A 141 -8.41 -8.88 9.62
CA GLY A 141 -9.44 -9.26 10.59
C GLY A 141 -10.51 -10.22 10.07
N ASN A 142 -10.73 -10.32 8.75
CA ASN A 142 -11.66 -11.32 8.19
C ASN A 142 -11.06 -12.74 8.14
N ALA A 143 -9.74 -12.87 8.33
CA ALA A 143 -9.06 -14.17 8.40
C ALA A 143 -9.49 -15.02 9.62
N ILE A 144 -10.10 -14.43 10.66
CA ILE A 144 -10.48 -15.18 11.88
C ILE A 144 -11.97 -15.56 11.90
N LYS A 145 -12.84 -14.97 11.07
CA LYS A 145 -14.28 -15.31 11.06
C LYS A 145 -14.69 -16.40 10.06
N ALA A 146 -13.79 -16.85 9.19
CA ALA A 146 -14.03 -17.98 8.28
C ALA A 146 -13.58 -19.35 8.85
N LEU A 147 -13.30 -19.41 10.17
CA LEU A 147 -12.90 -20.62 10.90
C LEU A 147 -13.91 -21.03 12.00
N CYS A 148 -15.17 -20.58 11.91
CA CYS A 148 -16.28 -21.13 12.70
C CYS A 148 -17.18 -22.00 11.83
#